data_AF-A0A950TCW1-F1
#
_entry.id   AF-A0A950TCW1-F1
#
_cell.length_a   1.000
_cell.length_b   1.000
_cell.length_c   1.000
_cell.angle_alpha   90.00
_cell.angle_beta   90.00
_cell.angle_gamma   90.00
#
_symmetry.space_group_name_H-M   'P 1'
#
loop_
_entity.id
_entity.type
_entity.pdbx_description
1 polymer ?
#
loop_
_entity_poly.entity_id
_entity_poly.type
_entity_poly.pdbx_seq_one_letter_code
_entity_poly.pdbx_strand_id
1 'polypeptide(L)'
;MDSDDERSEEIDETGSDELLSDDNLRLPDGANALVRLHAVRAWLARRRKETTIEIGEAALALQEVMQEESTETRLRRRERQLLAERQTQTQATLQQAQQRLSAYEEAEALLEECVSHTTSGERVLVEYYLTLDELIQRHTQGAKDASWQTAMDDVQHRVEHVTTPSAD
;
A
#
# COMPACT_ATOMS: atom_id res chain seq x y z
N MET A 1 -14.90 44.64 26.13
CA MET A 1 -13.49 44.52 25.73
C MET A 1 -13.39 43.19 25.03
N ASP A 2 -12.97 43.25 23.77
CA ASP A 2 -13.00 42.16 22.79
C ASP A 2 -12.44 40.86 23.32
N SER A 3 -13.18 39.79 23.07
CA SER A 3 -12.65 38.43 23.07
C SER A 3 -12.13 38.22 21.65
N ASP A 4 -10.84 38.47 21.45
CA ASP A 4 -10.14 38.08 20.23
C ASP A 4 -10.19 36.55 20.13
N ASP A 5 -11.20 36.10 19.37
CA ASP A 5 -11.36 34.77 18.81
C ASP A 5 -10.30 34.58 17.72
N GLU A 6 -9.02 34.58 18.11
CA GLU A 6 -7.94 34.03 17.30
C GLU A 6 -7.99 32.50 17.45
N ARG A 7 -9.05 31.91 16.89
CA ARG A 7 -8.99 30.54 16.39
C ARG A 7 -7.85 30.55 15.37
N SER A 8 -6.68 30.09 15.80
CA SER A 8 -5.61 29.69 14.90
C SER A 8 -6.22 28.76 13.87
N GLU A 9 -6.50 29.29 12.68
CA GLU A 9 -6.55 28.49 11.47
C GLU A 9 -5.13 27.96 11.30
N GLU A 10 -4.85 26.82 11.95
CA GLU A 10 -3.79 25.93 11.50
C GLU A 10 -4.16 25.59 10.06
N ILE A 11 -3.59 26.36 9.13
CA ILE A 11 -3.48 25.96 7.74
C ILE A 11 -2.74 24.64 7.81
N ASP A 12 -3.48 23.55 7.67
CA ASP A 12 -2.94 22.20 7.58
C ASP A 12 -2.06 22.22 6.33
N GLU A 13 -0.77 22.51 6.50
CA GLU A 13 0.22 22.57 5.43
C GLU A 13 0.40 21.14 4.92
N THR A 14 -0.52 20.71 4.06
CA THR A 14 -0.47 19.40 3.40
C THR A 14 0.86 19.31 2.66
N GLY A 15 1.75 18.45 3.13
CA GLY A 15 3.09 18.30 2.56
C GLY A 15 3.02 17.89 1.09
N SER A 16 4.01 18.30 0.29
CA SER A 16 4.08 17.94 -1.13
C SER A 16 3.97 16.43 -1.37
N ASP A 17 4.52 15.60 -0.47
CA ASP A 17 4.44 14.15 -0.58
C ASP A 17 3.02 13.62 -0.34
N GLU A 18 2.25 14.28 0.52
CA GLU A 18 0.85 13.90 0.77
C GLU A 18 -0.01 14.16 -0.46
N LEU A 19 0.16 15.31 -1.12
CA LEU A 19 -0.48 15.61 -2.40
C LEU A 19 -0.06 14.65 -3.52
N LEU A 20 1.23 14.30 -3.57
CA LEU A 20 1.76 13.40 -4.60
C LEU A 20 1.39 11.93 -4.38
N SER A 21 0.97 11.57 -3.17
CA SER A 21 0.54 10.22 -2.80
C SER A 21 -0.92 9.91 -3.11
N ASP A 22 -1.71 10.87 -3.60
CA ASP A 22 -3.14 10.65 -3.88
C ASP A 22 -3.34 9.61 -4.98
N ASP A 23 -4.22 8.64 -4.74
CA ASP A 23 -4.61 7.58 -5.68
C ASP A 23 -5.13 8.14 -7.01
N ASN A 24 -5.88 9.24 -6.96
CA ASN A 24 -6.50 9.87 -8.12
C ASN A 24 -5.59 10.90 -8.78
N LEU A 25 -4.36 11.08 -8.30
CA LEU A 25 -3.43 12.03 -8.89
C LEU A 25 -3.17 11.70 -10.36
N ARG A 26 -3.53 12.63 -11.23
CA ARG A 26 -3.11 12.66 -12.63
C ARG A 26 -2.12 13.78 -12.84
N LEU A 27 -1.03 13.46 -13.51
CA LEU A 27 -0.02 14.44 -13.88
C LEU A 27 -0.22 14.86 -15.35
N PRO A 28 -0.14 16.17 -15.66
CA PRO A 28 -0.26 16.63 -17.04
C PRO A 28 0.88 16.09 -17.91
N ASP A 29 0.67 16.02 -19.22
CA ASP A 29 1.60 15.39 -20.18
C ASP A 29 3.02 15.98 -20.12
N GLY A 30 3.12 17.28 -19.90
CA GLY A 30 4.40 17.99 -19.75
C GLY A 30 5.05 17.89 -18.36
N ALA A 31 4.48 17.12 -17.42
CA ALA A 31 5.07 16.96 -16.10
C ALA A 31 6.46 16.32 -16.20
N ASN A 32 7.42 16.92 -15.50
CA ASN A 32 8.80 16.47 -15.44
C ASN A 32 8.86 15.01 -14.97
N ALA A 33 9.69 14.19 -15.62
CA ALA A 33 9.91 12.79 -15.26
C ALA A 33 10.26 12.58 -13.78
N LEU A 34 10.98 13.52 -13.15
CA LEU A 34 11.29 13.48 -11.72
C LEU A 34 10.05 13.65 -10.84
N VAL A 35 9.09 14.48 -11.25
CA VAL A 35 7.81 14.67 -10.54
C VAL A 35 6.97 13.41 -10.63
N ARG A 36 6.92 12.76 -11.81
CA ARG A 36 6.25 11.47 -11.98
C ARG A 36 6.89 10.40 -11.10
N LEU A 37 8.22 10.33 -11.07
CA LEU A 37 8.95 9.42 -10.18
C LEU A 37 8.65 9.69 -8.70
N HIS A 38 8.63 10.95 -8.27
CA HIS A 38 8.25 11.31 -6.91
C HIS A 38 6.81 10.93 -6.58
N ALA A 39 5.88 11.08 -7.52
CA ALA A 39 4.50 10.66 -7.34
C ALA A 39 4.34 9.14 -7.12
N VAL A 40 5.16 8.32 -7.80
CA VAL A 40 5.19 6.86 -7.54
C VAL A 40 5.81 6.58 -6.17
N ARG A 41 6.95 7.20 -5.83
CA ARG A 41 7.62 7.01 -4.54
C ARG A 41 6.74 7.41 -3.36
N ALA A 42 6.14 8.59 -3.41
CA ALA A 42 5.26 9.10 -2.36
C ALA A 42 4.04 8.19 -2.17
N TRP A 43 3.45 7.71 -3.28
CA TRP A 43 2.35 6.75 -3.24
C TRP A 43 2.76 5.40 -2.63
N LEU A 44 3.91 4.82 -3.05
CA LEU A 44 4.42 3.58 -2.47
C LEU A 44 4.71 3.72 -0.97
N ALA A 45 5.36 4.82 -0.57
CA ALA A 45 5.65 5.11 0.84
C ALA A 45 4.36 5.20 1.67
N ARG A 46 3.32 5.85 1.13
CA ARG A 46 2.00 5.91 1.76
C ARG A 46 1.38 4.52 1.87
N ARG A 47 1.32 3.72 0.79
CA ARG A 47 0.75 2.37 0.80
C ARG A 47 1.43 1.44 1.79
N ARG A 48 2.76 1.52 1.90
CA ARG A 48 3.53 0.77 2.90
C ARG A 48 3.16 1.19 4.33
N LYS A 49 3.06 2.51 4.58
CA LYS A 49 2.66 3.04 5.88
C LYS A 49 1.24 2.59 6.26
N GLU A 50 0.28 2.73 5.35
CA GLU A 50 -1.11 2.27 5.54
C GLU A 50 -1.15 0.77 5.84
N THR A 51 -0.49 -0.04 5.02
CA THR A 51 -0.46 -1.51 5.21
C THR A 51 0.23 -1.92 6.51
N THR A 52 1.26 -1.18 6.95
CA THR A 52 1.91 -1.42 8.24
C THR A 52 0.95 -1.19 9.40
N ILE A 53 0.11 -0.15 9.32
CA ILE A 53 -0.94 0.11 10.31
C ILE A 53 -1.97 -1.03 10.29
N GLU A 54 -2.43 -1.46 9.10
CA GLU A 54 -3.36 -2.60 8.95
C GLU A 54 -2.81 -3.90 9.57
N ILE A 55 -1.53 -4.18 9.40
CA ILE A 55 -0.86 -5.33 10.06
C ILE A 55 -0.93 -5.19 11.58
N GLY A 56 -0.66 -3.98 12.11
CA GLY A 56 -0.75 -3.70 13.53
C GLY A 56 -2.16 -3.91 14.08
N GLU A 57 -3.18 -3.43 13.38
CA GLU A 57 -4.58 -3.61 13.73
C GLU A 57 -5.01 -5.08 13.68
N ALA A 58 -4.62 -5.81 12.62
CA ALA A 58 -4.91 -7.23 12.49
C ALA A 58 -4.20 -8.07 13.56
N ALA A 59 -2.97 -7.71 13.93
CA ALA A 59 -2.22 -8.37 15.00
C ALA A 59 -2.87 -8.12 16.38
N LEU A 60 -3.34 -6.89 16.64
CA LEU A 60 -4.06 -6.57 17.87
C LEU A 60 -5.38 -7.35 17.95
N ALA A 61 -6.15 -7.39 16.86
CA ALA A 61 -7.39 -8.15 16.79
C ALA A 61 -7.16 -9.66 17.01
N LEU A 62 -6.05 -10.22 16.51
CA LEU A 62 -5.70 -11.61 16.74
C LEU A 62 -5.38 -11.86 18.22
N GLN A 63 -4.63 -10.95 18.84
CA GLN A 63 -4.32 -11.01 20.27
C GLN A 63 -5.58 -10.99 21.14
N GLU A 64 -6.55 -10.13 20.83
CA GLU A 64 -7.83 -10.06 21.55
C GLU A 64 -8.61 -11.38 21.46
N VAL A 65 -8.68 -12.00 20.28
CA VAL A 65 -9.35 -13.30 20.10
C VAL A 65 -8.65 -14.41 20.90
N MET A 66 -7.31 -14.42 20.93
CA MET A 66 -6.56 -15.39 21.72
C MET A 66 -6.72 -15.18 23.24
N GLN A 67 -6.89 -13.94 23.69
CA GLN A 67 -7.18 -13.63 25.09
C GLN A 67 -8.59 -14.07 25.49
N GLU A 68 -9.58 -13.88 24.62
CA GLU A 68 -10.96 -14.35 24.80
C GLU A 68 -11.00 -15.88 24.97
N GLU A 69 -10.28 -16.63 24.11
CA GLU A 69 -10.14 -18.08 24.21
C GLU A 69 -9.56 -18.53 25.57
N SER A 70 -8.53 -17.82 26.04
CA SER A 70 -7.85 -18.14 27.30
C SER A 70 -8.71 -17.85 28.54
N THR A 71 -9.65 -16.91 28.44
CA THR A 71 -10.48 -16.46 29.57
C THR A 71 -11.73 -17.32 29.71
N GLU A 72 -12.31 -17.78 28.60
CA GLU A 72 -13.56 -18.54 28.59
C GLU A 72 -13.36 -20.05 28.76
N THR A 73 -13.04 -20.45 30.00
CA THR A 73 -12.78 -21.85 30.39
C THR A 73 -13.92 -22.85 30.15
N ARG A 74 -15.15 -22.41 29.84
CA ARG A 74 -16.31 -23.29 29.62
C ARG A 74 -17.23 -22.85 28.47
N LEU A 75 -16.66 -22.63 27.29
CA LEU A 75 -17.45 -22.41 26.08
C LEU A 75 -18.26 -23.65 25.66
N ARG A 76 -19.50 -23.43 25.24
CA ARG A 76 -20.33 -24.45 24.57
C ARG A 76 -19.72 -24.77 23.20
N ARG A 77 -20.01 -25.95 22.66
CA ARG A 77 -19.43 -26.43 21.38
C ARG A 77 -19.60 -25.42 20.23
N ARG A 78 -20.76 -24.77 20.14
CA ARG A 78 -21.04 -23.77 19.08
C ARG A 78 -20.21 -22.50 19.25
N GLU A 79 -20.02 -22.04 20.48
CA GLU A 79 -19.22 -20.86 20.79
C GLU A 79 -17.74 -21.12 20.48
N ARG A 80 -17.22 -22.31 20.83
CA ARG A 80 -15.86 -22.72 20.44
C ARG A 80 -15.65 -22.73 18.93
N GLN A 81 -16.64 -23.20 18.18
CA GLN A 81 -16.55 -23.23 16.73
C GLN A 81 -16.52 -21.81 16.15
N LEU A 82 -17.39 -20.92 16.63
CA LEU A 82 -17.39 -19.52 16.21
C LEU A 82 -16.08 -18.80 16.56
N LEU A 83 -15.50 -19.08 17.72
CA LEU A 83 -14.22 -18.51 18.13
C LEU A 83 -13.09 -19.01 17.21
N ALA A 84 -13.04 -20.31 16.89
CA ALA A 84 -12.04 -20.86 15.99
C ALA A 84 -12.17 -20.32 14.55
N GLU A 85 -13.40 -20.14 14.05
CA GLU A 85 -13.67 -19.50 12.77
C GLU A 85 -13.18 -18.04 12.76
N ARG A 86 -13.47 -17.28 13.82
CA ARG A 86 -12.99 -15.90 13.98
C ARG A 86 -11.47 -15.83 14.04
N GLN A 87 -10.82 -16.71 14.80
CA GLN A 87 -9.36 -16.78 14.89
C GLN A 87 -8.74 -17.07 13.51
N THR A 88 -9.28 -18.05 12.79
CA THR A 88 -8.81 -18.41 11.44
C THR A 88 -8.96 -17.24 10.48
N GLN A 89 -10.09 -16.54 10.53
CA GLN A 89 -10.34 -15.36 9.70
C GLN A 89 -9.36 -14.23 10.01
N THR A 90 -9.14 -13.90 11.28
CA THR A 90 -8.21 -12.83 11.67
C THR A 90 -6.76 -13.17 11.32
N GLN A 91 -6.37 -14.45 11.46
CA GLN A 91 -5.06 -14.93 11.03
C GLN A 91 -4.87 -14.79 9.51
N ALA A 92 -5.90 -15.12 8.72
CA ALA A 92 -5.86 -14.93 7.27
C ALA A 92 -5.74 -13.44 6.91
N THR A 93 -6.48 -12.54 7.57
CA THR A 93 -6.36 -11.09 7.35
C THR A 93 -4.95 -10.58 7.63
N LEU A 94 -4.34 -11.01 8.74
CA LEU A 94 -2.96 -10.65 9.07
C LEU A 94 -1.97 -11.12 7.99
N GLN A 95 -2.10 -12.38 7.55
CA GLN A 95 -1.25 -12.95 6.51
C GLN A 95 -1.41 -12.19 5.17
N GLN A 96 -2.64 -11.85 4.79
CA GLN A 96 -2.91 -11.07 3.58
C GLN A 96 -2.28 -9.67 3.64
N ALA A 97 -2.39 -8.98 4.78
CA ALA A 97 -1.77 -7.67 4.96
C ALA A 97 -0.24 -7.75 4.89
N GLN A 98 0.36 -8.80 5.47
CA GLN A 98 1.81 -9.07 5.35
C GLN A 98 2.24 -9.32 3.91
N GLN A 99 1.45 -10.08 3.14
CA GLN A 99 1.71 -10.30 1.71
C GLN A 99 1.65 -9.02 0.90
N ARG A 100 0.67 -8.15 1.16
CA ARG A 100 0.59 -6.81 0.52
C ARG A 100 1.81 -5.95 0.87
N LEU A 101 2.22 -5.92 2.14
CA LEU A 101 3.39 -5.13 2.55
C LEU A 101 4.65 -5.61 1.83
N SER A 102 4.86 -6.93 1.78
CA SER A 102 5.99 -7.53 1.06
C SER A 102 5.98 -7.15 -0.42
N ALA A 103 4.81 -7.11 -1.06
CA ALA A 103 4.68 -6.70 -2.45
C ALA A 103 5.09 -5.23 -2.64
N TYR A 104 4.62 -4.32 -1.78
CA TYR A 104 4.98 -2.91 -1.87
C TYR A 104 6.47 -2.65 -1.59
N GLU A 105 7.09 -3.43 -0.70
CA GLU A 105 8.53 -3.37 -0.44
C GLU A 105 9.36 -3.87 -1.62
N GLU A 106 8.94 -4.96 -2.25
CA GLU A 106 9.57 -5.48 -3.47
C GLU A 106 9.42 -4.49 -4.64
N ALA A 107 8.24 -3.90 -4.80
CA ALA A 107 7.99 -2.87 -5.80
C ALA A 107 8.86 -1.63 -5.59
N GLU A 108 9.07 -1.17 -4.35
CA GLU A 108 9.96 -0.06 -4.04
C GLU A 108 11.43 -0.41 -4.32
N ALA A 109 11.88 -1.59 -3.91
CA ALA A 109 13.25 -2.04 -4.15
C ALA A 109 13.57 -2.09 -5.66
N LEU A 110 12.62 -2.58 -6.45
CA LEU A 110 12.71 -2.66 -7.91
C LEU A 110 12.74 -1.25 -8.55
N LEU A 111 11.97 -0.30 -8.02
CA LEU A 111 12.00 1.10 -8.48
C LEU A 111 13.39 1.72 -8.25
N GLU A 112 13.96 1.52 -7.06
CA GLU A 112 15.28 2.05 -6.72
C GLU A 112 16.40 1.37 -7.53
N GLU A 113 16.24 0.09 -7.87
CA GLU A 113 17.12 -0.60 -8.82
C GLU A 113 17.05 0.05 -10.20
N CYS A 114 15.85 0.32 -10.74
CA CYS A 114 15.70 1.03 -12.02
C CYS A 114 16.32 2.44 -11.98
N VAL A 115 16.11 3.19 -10.90
CA VAL A 115 16.68 4.54 -10.73
C VAL A 115 18.21 4.51 -10.71
N SER A 116 18.80 3.51 -10.08
CA SER A 116 20.27 3.40 -9.96
C SER A 116 20.96 2.95 -11.25
N HIS A 117 20.29 2.15 -12.09
CA HIS A 117 20.86 1.61 -13.33
C HIS A 117 20.52 2.40 -14.59
N THR A 118 19.48 3.23 -14.56
CA THR A 118 19.05 4.02 -15.74
C THR A 118 19.73 5.38 -15.76
N THR A 119 20.48 5.68 -16.82
CA THR A 119 21.20 6.96 -16.96
C THR A 119 20.31 8.14 -17.37
N SER A 120 19.09 7.89 -17.85
CA SER A 120 18.10 8.91 -18.22
C SER A 120 16.82 8.78 -17.41
N GLY A 121 16.49 9.82 -16.64
CA GLY A 121 15.29 9.85 -15.79
C GLY A 121 13.97 9.66 -16.55
N GLU A 122 13.94 9.98 -17.84
CA GLU A 122 12.75 9.81 -18.70
C GLU A 122 12.42 8.33 -19.00
N ARG A 123 13.39 7.42 -18.87
CA ARG A 123 13.21 5.99 -19.15
C ARG A 123 12.96 5.15 -17.91
N VAL A 124 13.27 5.67 -16.72
CA VAL A 124 13.16 4.95 -15.44
C VAL A 124 11.79 4.30 -15.26
N LEU A 125 10.71 5.06 -15.44
CA LEU A 125 9.35 4.54 -15.21
C LEU A 125 8.91 3.53 -16.27
N VAL A 126 9.43 3.62 -17.50
CA VAL A 126 9.15 2.64 -18.55
C VAL A 126 9.87 1.33 -18.24
N GLU A 127 11.14 1.39 -17.85
CA GLU A 127 11.91 0.21 -17.45
C GLU A 127 11.34 -0.44 -16.19
N TYR A 128 10.91 0.38 -15.23
CA TYR A 128 10.20 -0.06 -14.04
C TYR A 128 8.92 -0.81 -14.38
N TYR A 129 8.07 -0.23 -15.25
CA TYR A 129 6.83 -0.86 -15.69
C TYR A 129 7.05 -2.22 -16.35
N LEU A 130 8.01 -2.32 -17.28
CA LEU A 130 8.30 -3.58 -17.97
C LEU A 130 8.82 -4.65 -17.01
N THR A 131 9.68 -4.25 -16.07
CA THR A 131 10.23 -5.19 -15.08
C THR A 131 9.15 -5.65 -14.10
N LEU A 132 8.21 -4.77 -13.70
CA LEU A 132 7.02 -5.14 -12.92
C LEU A 132 6.13 -6.14 -13.66
N ASP A 133 5.81 -5.88 -14.93
CA ASP A 133 4.97 -6.77 -15.75
C ASP A 133 5.60 -8.17 -15.88
N GLU A 134 6.91 -8.24 -16.12
CA GLU A 134 7.62 -9.52 -16.13
C GLU A 134 7.56 -10.25 -14.78
N LEU A 135 7.70 -9.54 -13.67
CA LEU A 135 7.63 -10.11 -12.33
C LEU A 135 6.23 -10.66 -12.03
N ILE A 136 5.19 -9.89 -12.32
CA ILE A 136 3.78 -10.29 -12.15
C ILE A 136 3.46 -11.53 -12.98
N GLN A 137 3.90 -11.56 -14.25
CA GLN A 137 3.69 -12.71 -15.13
C GLN A 137 4.38 -13.99 -14.61
N ARG A 138 5.63 -13.88 -14.14
CA ARG A 138 6.37 -15.01 -13.54
C ARG A 138 5.68 -15.53 -12.28
N HIS A 139 5.18 -14.63 -11.42
CA HIS A 139 4.52 -15.01 -10.18
C HIS A 139 3.14 -15.65 -10.42
N THR A 140 2.40 -15.17 -11.42
CA THR A 140 1.09 -15.72 -11.83
C THR A 140 1.19 -17.17 -12.32
N GLN A 141 2.31 -17.54 -12.96
CA GLN A 141 2.56 -18.91 -13.41
C GLN A 141 2.85 -19.90 -12.28
N GLY A 142 3.30 -19.41 -11.11
CA GLY A 142 3.63 -20.22 -9.93
C GLY A 142 2.49 -20.40 -8.92
N ALA A 143 1.55 -19.45 -8.89
CA ALA A 143 0.37 -19.31 -8.02
C ALA A 143 0.56 -19.61 -6.52
N LYS A 144 0.35 -18.59 -5.66
CA LYS A 144 -0.30 -18.77 -4.35
C LYS A 144 -0.78 -17.52 -3.60
N ASP A 145 -0.31 -16.32 -3.93
CA ASP A 145 -0.58 -15.15 -3.07
C ASP A 145 -1.43 -14.10 -3.78
N ALA A 146 -2.75 -14.27 -3.74
CA ALA A 146 -3.70 -13.34 -4.36
C ALA A 146 -3.57 -11.90 -3.81
N SER A 147 -3.21 -11.74 -2.54
CA SER A 147 -3.01 -10.43 -1.92
C SER A 147 -1.72 -9.75 -2.39
N TRP A 148 -0.63 -10.51 -2.59
CA TRP A 148 0.58 -9.98 -3.22
C TRP A 148 0.29 -9.52 -4.65
N GLN A 149 -0.44 -10.34 -5.42
CA GLN A 149 -0.76 -10.02 -6.81
C GLN A 149 -1.62 -8.76 -6.93
N THR A 150 -2.65 -8.65 -6.09
CA THR A 150 -3.49 -7.43 -6.05
C THR A 150 -2.66 -6.18 -5.78
N ALA A 151 -1.72 -6.24 -4.82
CA ALA A 151 -0.86 -5.11 -4.51
C ALA A 151 0.08 -4.75 -5.66
N MET A 152 0.63 -5.73 -6.38
CA MET A 152 1.46 -5.48 -7.56
C MET A 152 0.67 -4.90 -8.74
N ASP A 153 -0.56 -5.38 -8.96
CA ASP A 153 -1.45 -4.82 -9.97
C ASP A 153 -1.78 -3.34 -9.63
N ASP A 154 -1.99 -3.01 -8.35
CA ASP A 154 -2.19 -1.63 -7.90
C ASP A 154 -0.96 -0.75 -8.20
N VAL A 155 0.26 -1.27 -8.01
CA VAL A 155 1.48 -0.55 -8.38
C VAL A 155 1.55 -0.31 -9.89
N GLN A 156 1.25 -1.34 -10.69
CA GLN A 156 1.26 -1.23 -12.15
C GLN A 156 0.26 -0.16 -12.63
N HIS A 157 -0.97 -0.20 -12.13
CA HIS A 157 -1.98 0.83 -12.41
C HIS A 157 -1.52 2.22 -11.98
N ARG A 158 -0.85 2.34 -10.83
CA ARG A 158 -0.31 3.62 -10.37
C ARG A 158 0.70 4.18 -11.36
N VAL A 159 1.64 3.36 -11.83
CA VAL A 159 2.66 3.78 -12.80
C VAL A 159 1.99 4.23 -14.10
N GLU A 160 1.00 3.48 -14.60
CA GLU A 160 0.23 3.87 -15.79
C GLU A 160 -0.48 5.21 -15.60
N HIS A 161 -1.12 5.42 -14.45
CA HIS A 161 -1.90 6.62 -14.18
C HIS A 161 -1.04 7.89 -14.13
N VAL A 162 0.21 7.78 -13.67
CA VAL A 162 1.14 8.91 -13.62
C VAL A 162 2.06 9.01 -14.83
N THR A 163 1.98 8.10 -15.81
CA THR A 163 2.78 8.13 -17.05
C THR A 163 1.94 8.34 -18.30
N THR A 164 0.68 7.92 -18.30
CA THR A 164 -0.24 8.13 -19.42
C THR A 164 -0.61 9.61 -19.52
N PRO A 165 -0.66 10.14 -20.75
CA PRO A 165 -1.12 11.50 -20.97
C PRO A 165 -2.58 11.66 -20.54
N SER A 166 -2.90 12.77 -19.89
CA SER A 166 -4.28 13.11 -19.55
C SER A 166 -5.00 13.43 -20.85
N ALA A 167 -5.89 12.54 -21.28
CA ALA A 167 -6.74 12.80 -22.43
C ALA A 167 -7.64 14.01 -22.12
N ASP A 168 -7.31 15.16 -22.70
CA ASP A 168 -8.21 16.30 -22.89
C ASP A 168 -9.27 15.98 -23.96
#